data_AF-A0A7V9BIS8-F1
#
_entry.id   AF-A0A7V9BIS8-F1
#
_cell.length_a   1.000
_cell.length_b   1.000
_cell.length_c   1.000
_cell.angle_alpha   90.00
_cell.angle_beta   90.00
_cell.angle_gamma   90.00
#
_symmetry.space_group_name_H-M   'P 1'
#
loop_
_entity.id
_entity.type
_entity.pdbx_description
1 polymer ?
#
loop_
_entity_poly.entity_id
_entity_poly.type
_entity_poly.pdbx_seq_one_letter_code
_entity_poly.pdbx_strand_id
1 'polypeptide(L)'
;MALNFLLNTFADALATGDRPNQGIQVIHEETLVPASLEETFAFFSDAANLERLTPTWLNFRIRSTTPLTMRAGLEIDYVIGLRGFPIPWKTRIDVWEPGVRFVDRQVNGPYLWWHHEHRFEEAIDGTRVIDHVEFVPRLRWITGGFVRRDVEKIFQHRGVTLRQIFAAEHHIIELGPEQKSF
;
A
#
# COMPACT_ATOMS: atom_id res chain seq x y z
N MET A 1 22.27 23.85 11.79
CA MET A 1 23.19 23.22 10.82
C MET A 1 23.41 21.72 11.07
N ALA A 2 23.52 21.24 12.32
CA ALA A 2 23.69 19.81 12.65
C ALA A 2 22.45 18.92 12.38
N LEU A 3 21.23 19.46 12.49
CA LEU A 3 19.98 18.70 12.26
C LEU A 3 19.78 18.34 10.78
N ASN A 4 20.13 19.24 9.86
CA ASN A 4 20.06 18.97 8.41
C ASN A 4 21.17 18.03 7.94
N PHE A 5 22.32 18.02 8.62
CA PHE A 5 23.40 17.09 8.31
C PHE A 5 23.02 15.66 8.69
N LEU A 6 22.46 15.45 9.90
CA LEU A 6 21.97 14.13 10.32
C LEU A 6 20.83 13.63 9.43
N LEU A 7 19.87 14.48 9.05
CA LEU A 7 18.77 14.10 8.15
C LEU A 7 19.26 13.66 6.76
N ASN A 8 20.28 14.34 6.20
CA ASN A 8 20.85 13.97 4.90
C ASN A 8 21.69 12.69 4.96
N THR A 9 22.46 12.47 6.04
CA THR A 9 23.24 11.23 6.21
C THR A 9 22.34 10.01 6.40
N PHE A 10 21.15 10.16 7.01
CA PHE A 10 20.16 9.10 7.03
C PHE A 10 19.51 8.88 5.66
N ALA A 11 19.27 9.92 4.86
CA ALA A 11 18.63 9.77 3.55
C ALA A 11 19.46 8.94 2.55
N ASP A 12 20.79 9.13 2.53
CA ASP A 12 21.71 8.42 1.62
C ASP A 12 21.91 6.93 1.99
N ALA A 13 21.76 6.58 3.27
CA ALA A 13 21.85 5.19 3.74
C ALA A 13 20.61 4.33 3.39
N LEU A 14 19.63 4.90 2.68
CA LEU A 14 18.33 4.27 2.47
C LEU A 14 18.04 3.86 1.02
N ALA A 15 18.90 4.17 0.06
CA ALA A 15 18.72 3.75 -1.34
C ALA A 15 18.67 2.21 -1.44
N THR A 16 17.57 1.67 -1.95
CA THR A 16 17.39 0.23 -2.14
C THR A 16 17.86 -0.20 -3.51
N GLY A 17 18.82 -1.13 -3.53
CA GLY A 17 19.41 -1.73 -4.73
C GLY A 17 18.60 -2.92 -5.26
N ASP A 18 19.29 -3.84 -5.92
CA ASP A 18 18.71 -5.06 -6.51
C ASP A 18 18.01 -5.95 -5.47
N ARG A 19 17.06 -6.78 -5.95
CA ARG A 19 16.34 -7.75 -5.13
C ARG A 19 17.33 -8.66 -4.37
N PRO A 20 17.29 -8.72 -3.02
CA PRO A 20 18.21 -9.55 -2.25
C PRO A 20 18.01 -11.05 -2.50
N ASN A 21 19.09 -11.83 -2.50
CA ASN A 21 19.01 -13.29 -2.71
C ASN A 21 18.66 -14.09 -1.44
N GLN A 22 18.63 -13.45 -0.27
CA GLN A 22 18.36 -14.11 1.01
C GLN A 22 17.58 -13.19 1.95
N GLY A 23 16.81 -13.80 2.86
CA GLY A 23 16.16 -13.08 3.95
C GLY A 23 14.90 -12.33 3.59
N ILE A 24 14.43 -12.49 2.35
CA ILE A 24 13.12 -12.08 1.92
C ILE A 24 12.10 -12.80 2.78
N GLN A 25 11.24 -12.01 3.40
CA GLN A 25 9.99 -12.48 3.96
C GLN A 25 8.89 -12.17 2.96
N VAL A 26 7.91 -13.08 2.90
CA VAL A 26 6.76 -12.96 2.02
C VAL A 26 5.49 -12.90 2.86
N ILE A 27 4.59 -12.00 2.45
CA ILE A 27 3.18 -12.00 2.83
C ILE A 27 2.36 -12.11 1.55
N HIS A 28 1.38 -12.99 1.59
CA HIS A 28 0.41 -13.19 0.52
C HIS A 28 -0.97 -13.11 1.17
N GLU A 29 -1.77 -12.14 0.78
CA GLU A 29 -3.12 -11.92 1.29
C GLU A 29 -4.09 -11.83 0.11
N GLU A 30 -5.24 -12.47 0.23
CA GLU A 30 -6.31 -12.43 -0.76
C GLU A 30 -7.58 -11.87 -0.13
N THR A 31 -8.20 -10.90 -0.77
CA THR A 31 -9.46 -10.30 -0.33
C THR A 31 -10.44 -10.31 -1.48
N LEU A 32 -11.59 -10.97 -1.28
CA LEU A 32 -12.74 -10.83 -2.16
C LEU A 32 -13.50 -9.56 -1.79
N VAL A 33 -13.69 -8.67 -2.76
CA VAL A 33 -14.53 -7.48 -2.62
C VAL A 33 -15.77 -7.61 -3.51
N PRO A 34 -16.96 -7.22 -3.03
CA PRO A 34 -18.17 -7.24 -3.81
C PRO A 34 -18.20 -6.00 -4.70
N ALA A 35 -17.40 -5.98 -5.77
CA ALA A 35 -17.36 -4.91 -6.77
C ALA A 35 -16.77 -5.45 -8.07
N SER A 36 -17.07 -4.79 -9.19
CA SER A 36 -16.50 -5.18 -10.48
C SER A 36 -14.98 -4.98 -10.51
N LEU A 37 -14.32 -5.65 -11.46
CA LEU A 37 -12.88 -5.51 -11.66
C LEU A 37 -12.50 -4.06 -11.97
N GLU A 38 -13.32 -3.39 -12.78
CA GLU A 38 -13.13 -1.99 -13.17
C GLU A 38 -13.23 -1.05 -11.96
N GLU A 39 -14.30 -1.16 -11.16
CA GLU A 39 -14.48 -0.33 -9.96
C GLU A 39 -13.37 -0.56 -8.94
N THR A 40 -13.02 -1.84 -8.72
CA THR A 40 -11.95 -2.22 -7.80
C THR A 40 -10.62 -1.65 -8.29
N PHE A 41 -10.26 -1.83 -9.56
CA PHE A 41 -9.00 -1.30 -10.09
C PHE A 41 -8.97 0.23 -10.08
N ALA A 42 -10.09 0.89 -10.39
CA ALA A 42 -10.20 2.35 -10.34
C ALA A 42 -9.95 2.88 -8.92
N PHE A 43 -10.45 2.20 -7.89
CA PHE A 43 -10.17 2.53 -6.50
C PHE A 43 -8.67 2.49 -6.18
N PHE A 44 -7.96 1.45 -6.61
CA PHE A 44 -6.51 1.34 -6.38
C PHE A 44 -5.68 2.28 -7.27
N SER A 45 -6.26 2.78 -8.37
CA SER A 45 -5.63 3.74 -9.26
C SER A 45 -5.59 5.17 -8.69
N ASP A 46 -6.36 5.44 -7.64
CA ASP A 46 -6.26 6.70 -6.89
C ASP A 46 -5.36 6.51 -5.66
N ALA A 47 -4.16 7.07 -5.73
CA ALA A 47 -3.20 7.03 -4.64
C ALA A 47 -3.76 7.58 -3.32
N ALA A 48 -4.73 8.50 -3.33
CA ALA A 48 -5.36 9.01 -2.11
C ALA A 48 -6.08 7.92 -1.30
N ASN A 49 -6.54 6.84 -1.95
CA ASN A 49 -7.14 5.71 -1.26
C ASN A 49 -6.13 4.88 -0.45
N LEU A 50 -4.83 5.00 -0.72
CA LEU A 50 -3.80 4.29 0.01
C LEU A 50 -3.78 4.68 1.51
N GLU A 51 -4.07 5.94 1.83
CA GLU A 51 -4.22 6.41 3.21
C GLU A 51 -5.44 5.78 3.89
N ARG A 52 -6.56 5.62 3.15
CA ARG A 52 -7.78 4.95 3.65
C ARG A 52 -7.56 3.47 3.94
N LEU A 53 -6.71 2.80 3.15
CA LEU A 53 -6.39 1.38 3.31
C LEU A 53 -5.32 1.08 4.37
N THR A 54 -4.66 2.11 4.90
CA THR A 54 -3.56 1.95 5.84
C THR A 54 -4.05 2.16 7.28
N PRO A 55 -3.66 1.30 8.24
CA PRO A 55 -4.07 1.49 9.62
C PRO A 55 -3.71 2.87 10.16
N THR A 56 -4.62 3.49 10.90
CA THR A 56 -4.45 4.85 11.47
C THR A 56 -3.24 4.97 12.40
N TRP A 57 -2.82 3.88 13.06
CA TRP A 57 -1.63 3.85 13.91
C TRP A 57 -0.32 4.08 13.16
N LEU A 58 -0.31 3.90 11.83
CA LEU A 58 0.83 4.27 10.98
C LEU A 58 0.85 5.74 10.61
N ASN A 59 -0.21 6.53 10.84
CA ASN A 59 -0.28 7.94 10.45
C ASN A 59 0.30 8.18 9.04
N PHE A 60 -0.10 7.33 8.09
CA PHE A 60 0.37 7.36 6.71
C PHE A 60 -0.07 8.66 6.04
N ARG A 61 0.83 9.35 5.35
CA ARG A 61 0.50 10.58 4.62
C ARG A 61 1.27 10.67 3.32
N ILE A 62 0.57 11.05 2.25
CA ILE A 62 1.19 11.38 0.96
C ILE A 62 1.82 12.77 1.04
N ARG A 63 3.08 12.88 0.59
CA ARG A 63 3.79 14.16 0.48
C ARG A 63 3.85 14.68 -0.95
N SER A 64 3.76 13.80 -1.95
CA SER A 64 3.72 14.19 -3.35
C SER A 64 2.49 15.07 -3.63
N THR A 65 2.63 16.02 -4.55
CA THR A 65 1.51 16.88 -4.96
C THR A 65 0.46 16.05 -5.71
N THR A 66 -0.78 16.11 -5.25
CA THR A 66 -1.93 15.42 -5.83
C THR A 66 -2.72 16.36 -6.76
N PRO A 67 -3.45 15.85 -7.78
CA PRO A 67 -3.66 14.42 -8.08
C PRO A 67 -2.44 13.75 -8.73
N LEU A 68 -2.28 12.45 -8.47
CA LEU A 68 -1.24 11.63 -9.07
C LEU A 68 -1.84 10.75 -10.17
N THR A 69 -1.23 10.76 -11.35
CA THR A 69 -1.59 9.81 -12.42
C THR A 69 -0.72 8.57 -12.32
N MET A 70 -1.32 7.46 -11.90
CA MET A 70 -0.66 6.16 -11.80
C MET A 70 -0.16 5.67 -13.18
N ARG A 71 1.11 5.29 -13.23
CA ARG A 71 1.81 4.79 -14.43
C ARG A 71 3.16 4.20 -14.02
N ALA A 72 3.73 3.35 -14.87
CA ALA A 72 5.10 2.88 -14.69
C ALA A 72 6.09 4.06 -14.63
N GLY A 73 7.05 3.98 -13.70
CA GLY A 73 8.04 5.01 -13.42
C GLY A 73 7.56 6.14 -12.50
N LEU A 74 6.28 6.18 -12.10
CA LEU A 74 5.81 7.14 -11.11
C LEU A 74 6.52 6.90 -9.77
N GLU A 75 7.19 7.93 -9.24
CA GLU A 75 7.65 7.94 -7.85
C GLU A 75 6.62 8.63 -6.95
N ILE A 76 6.43 8.08 -5.76
CA ILE A 76 5.52 8.63 -4.77
C ILE A 76 6.21 8.70 -3.41
N ASP A 77 6.15 9.88 -2.80
CA ASP A 77 6.72 10.19 -1.49
C ASP A 77 5.63 10.16 -0.42
N TYR A 78 5.92 9.44 0.67
CA TYR A 78 5.06 9.26 1.82
C TYR A 78 5.82 9.53 3.13
N VAL A 79 5.07 9.65 4.22
CA VAL A 79 5.59 9.51 5.59
C VAL A 79 4.74 8.47 6.31
N ILE A 80 5.41 7.60 7.06
CA ILE A 80 4.76 6.70 8.02
C ILE A 80 5.30 6.94 9.43
N GLY A 81 4.45 6.80 10.43
CA GLY A 81 4.80 6.78 11.84
C GLY A 81 5.11 5.37 12.30
N LEU A 82 6.39 5.02 12.45
CA LEU A 82 6.79 3.78 13.11
C LEU A 82 7.15 4.06 14.56
N ARG A 83 6.34 3.52 15.49
CA ARG A 83 6.57 3.63 16.94
C ARG A 83 6.75 5.08 17.42
N GLY A 84 5.98 6.00 16.86
CA GLY A 84 6.02 7.43 17.19
C GLY A 84 7.04 8.26 16.41
N PHE A 85 7.90 7.63 15.60
CA PHE A 85 8.87 8.35 14.76
C PHE A 85 8.39 8.44 13.31
N PRO A 86 8.35 9.65 12.71
CA PRO A 86 8.04 9.82 11.30
C PRO A 86 9.22 9.32 10.44
N ILE A 87 8.94 8.44 9.50
CA ILE A 87 9.91 7.87 8.57
C ILE A 87 9.47 8.23 7.15
N PRO A 88 10.29 8.99 6.40
CA PRO A 88 10.09 9.20 4.98
C PRO A 88 10.17 7.87 4.23
N TRP A 89 9.28 7.69 3.26
CA TRP A 89 9.26 6.51 2.41
C TRP A 89 8.94 6.92 0.98
N LYS A 90 9.85 6.63 0.06
CA LYS A 90 9.67 6.80 -1.37
C LYS A 90 9.56 5.45 -2.06
N THR A 91 8.54 5.32 -2.91
CA THR A 91 8.32 4.15 -3.77
C THR A 91 8.29 4.55 -5.24
N ARG A 92 8.44 3.57 -6.13
CA ARG A 92 8.28 3.71 -7.57
C ARG A 92 7.37 2.61 -8.09
N ILE A 93 6.44 2.96 -8.97
CA ILE A 93 5.63 2.00 -9.71
C ILE A 93 6.48 1.37 -10.81
N ASP A 94 6.91 0.12 -10.63
CA ASP A 94 7.74 -0.57 -11.62
C ASP A 94 6.89 -1.22 -12.73
N VAL A 95 5.69 -1.72 -12.40
CA VAL A 95 4.75 -2.33 -13.35
C VAL A 95 3.40 -1.63 -13.21
N TRP A 96 2.76 -1.35 -14.35
CA TRP A 96 1.41 -0.78 -14.41
C TRP A 96 0.65 -1.40 -15.58
N GLU A 97 -0.26 -2.31 -15.26
CA GLU A 97 -1.09 -3.05 -16.22
C GLU A 97 -2.57 -2.85 -15.81
N PRO A 98 -3.26 -1.84 -16.36
CA PRO A 98 -4.63 -1.49 -15.97
C PRO A 98 -5.60 -2.67 -15.97
N GLY A 99 -6.37 -2.82 -14.89
CA GLY A 99 -7.33 -3.92 -14.72
C GLY A 99 -6.71 -5.27 -14.37
N VAL A 100 -5.37 -5.39 -14.37
CA VAL A 100 -4.68 -6.67 -14.15
C VAL A 100 -3.79 -6.60 -12.91
N ARG A 101 -2.80 -5.71 -12.89
CA ARG A 101 -1.86 -5.59 -11.78
C ARG A 101 -1.03 -4.32 -11.80
N PHE A 102 -0.42 -4.01 -10.66
CA PHE A 102 0.70 -3.08 -10.59
C PHE A 102 1.68 -3.47 -9.49
N VAL A 103 2.89 -2.95 -9.59
CA VAL A 103 3.97 -3.23 -8.63
C VAL A 103 4.54 -1.91 -8.14
N ASP A 104 4.54 -1.71 -6.82
CA ASP A 104 5.35 -0.67 -6.18
C ASP A 104 6.60 -1.28 -5.53
N ARG A 105 7.74 -0.61 -5.74
CA ARG A 105 9.00 -0.96 -5.11
C ARG A 105 9.54 0.23 -4.35
N GLN A 106 10.07 -0.01 -3.16
CA GLN A 106 10.77 1.03 -2.43
C GLN A 106 12.01 1.51 -3.23
N VAL A 107 12.18 2.83 -3.27
CA VAL A 107 13.41 3.50 -3.70
C VAL A 107 14.24 3.91 -2.49
N ASN A 108 13.57 4.40 -1.45
CA ASN A 108 14.17 4.79 -0.18
C ASN A 108 13.13 4.59 0.95
N GLY A 109 13.48 3.94 2.06
CA GLY A 109 12.54 3.77 3.16
C GLY A 109 12.98 2.80 4.26
N PRO A 110 12.05 2.39 5.14
CA PRO A 110 12.34 1.65 6.38
C PRO A 110 12.87 0.23 6.15
N TYR A 111 12.72 -0.32 4.94
CA TYR A 111 13.17 -1.66 4.59
C TYR A 111 14.51 -1.66 3.84
N LEU A 112 15.22 -2.79 3.81
CA LEU A 112 16.30 -3.04 2.83
C LEU A 112 15.75 -3.43 1.47
N TRP A 113 14.55 -4.02 1.46
CA TRP A 113 13.81 -4.39 0.27
C TRP A 113 12.33 -4.29 0.61
N TRP A 114 11.58 -3.69 -0.29
CA TRP A 114 10.13 -3.74 -0.29
C TRP A 114 9.69 -3.76 -1.74
N HIS A 115 8.96 -4.80 -2.10
CA HIS A 115 8.37 -5.00 -3.41
C HIS A 115 6.97 -5.55 -3.19
N HIS A 116 5.98 -4.84 -3.66
CA HIS A 116 4.59 -5.15 -3.44
C HIS A 116 3.87 -5.21 -4.79
N GLU A 117 3.43 -6.41 -5.15
CA GLU A 117 2.58 -6.65 -6.30
C GLU A 117 1.11 -6.71 -5.85
N HIS A 118 0.27 -5.96 -6.55
CA HIS A 118 -1.17 -5.95 -6.39
C HIS A 118 -1.75 -6.58 -7.66
N ARG A 119 -2.51 -7.67 -7.55
CA ARG A 119 -3.20 -8.31 -8.68
C ARG A 119 -4.70 -8.31 -8.47
N PHE A 120 -5.43 -8.25 -9.58
CA PHE A 120 -6.88 -8.18 -9.60
C PHE A 120 -7.40 -9.27 -10.53
N GLU A 121 -8.27 -10.13 -10.01
CA GLU A 121 -8.86 -11.24 -10.75
C GLU A 121 -10.38 -11.21 -10.61
N GLU A 122 -11.11 -11.43 -11.70
CA GLU A 122 -12.56 -11.60 -11.64
C GLU A 122 -12.92 -12.84 -10.82
N ALA A 123 -13.98 -12.73 -10.03
CA ALA A 123 -14.56 -13.82 -9.25
C ALA A 123 -16.09 -13.80 -9.38
N ILE A 124 -16.74 -14.92 -9.04
CA ILE A 124 -18.20 -15.08 -9.17
C ILE A 124 -18.96 -13.97 -8.42
N ASP A 125 -18.48 -13.60 -7.23
CA ASP A 125 -19.13 -12.62 -6.35
C ASP A 125 -18.35 -11.29 -6.25
N GLY A 126 -17.63 -10.91 -7.31
CA GLY A 126 -16.92 -9.62 -7.40
C GLY A 126 -15.48 -9.76 -7.87
N THR A 127 -14.55 -9.11 -7.16
CA THR A 127 -13.13 -9.07 -7.54
C THR A 127 -12.26 -9.63 -6.43
N ARG A 128 -11.33 -10.53 -6.79
CA ARG A 128 -10.27 -10.97 -5.89
C ARG A 128 -9.08 -10.02 -6.01
N VAL A 129 -8.79 -9.31 -4.93
CA VAL A 129 -7.59 -8.50 -4.76
C VAL A 129 -6.53 -9.36 -4.10
N ILE A 130 -5.34 -9.45 -4.71
CA ILE A 130 -4.23 -10.26 -4.23
C ILE A 130 -3.04 -9.34 -3.97
N ASP A 131 -2.64 -9.26 -2.70
CA ASP A 131 -1.44 -8.55 -2.26
C ASP A 131 -0.30 -9.56 -2.08
N HIS A 132 0.76 -9.44 -2.88
CA HIS A 132 2.00 -10.21 -2.72
C HIS A 132 3.15 -9.28 -2.36
N VAL A 133 3.67 -9.43 -1.15
CA VAL A 133 4.61 -8.48 -0.54
C VAL A 133 5.88 -9.20 -0.17
N GLU A 134 6.97 -8.80 -0.81
CA GLU A 134 8.32 -9.18 -0.44
C GLU A 134 8.97 -8.06 0.34
N PHE A 135 9.54 -8.38 1.50
CA PHE A 135 10.28 -7.38 2.26
C PHE A 135 11.45 -7.96 3.04
N VAL A 136 12.45 -7.11 3.28
CA VAL A 136 13.60 -7.40 4.13
C VAL A 136 13.74 -6.27 5.15
N PRO A 137 13.53 -6.52 6.45
CA PRO A 137 13.76 -5.52 7.50
C PRO A 137 15.23 -5.09 7.58
N ARG A 138 15.53 -3.81 7.89
CA ARG A 138 16.92 -3.32 8.03
C ARG A 138 17.72 -4.01 9.13
N LEU A 139 17.11 -4.31 10.27
CA LEU A 139 17.74 -4.98 11.40
C LEU A 139 17.14 -6.36 11.61
N ARG A 140 17.29 -7.25 10.61
CA ARG A 140 16.64 -8.58 10.53
C ARG A 140 16.65 -9.38 11.84
N TRP A 141 17.78 -9.39 12.54
CA TRP A 141 18.03 -10.18 13.76
C TRP A 141 17.42 -9.56 15.03
N ILE A 142 17.12 -8.26 15.03
CA ILE A 142 16.54 -7.55 16.18
C ILE A 142 15.03 -7.34 15.97
N THR A 143 14.63 -6.96 14.77
CA THR A 143 13.26 -6.48 14.49
C THR A 143 12.47 -7.42 13.59
N GLY A 144 13.08 -8.48 13.02
CA GLY A 144 12.46 -9.30 11.97
C GLY A 144 11.08 -9.86 12.33
N GLY A 145 10.93 -10.45 13.52
CA GLY A 145 9.65 -11.00 13.96
C GLY A 145 8.61 -9.94 14.31
N PHE A 146 9.02 -8.75 14.78
CA PHE A 146 8.09 -7.65 15.04
C PHE A 146 7.62 -7.00 13.74
N VAL A 147 8.55 -6.71 12.83
CA VAL A 147 8.24 -6.13 11.52
C VAL A 147 7.30 -7.04 10.74
N ARG A 148 7.52 -8.36 10.75
CA ARG A 148 6.60 -9.30 10.11
C ARG A 148 5.17 -9.16 10.64
N ARG A 149 5.01 -9.18 11.97
CA ARG A 149 3.69 -9.06 12.60
C ARG A 149 3.02 -7.72 12.30
N ASP A 150 3.80 -6.65 12.25
CA ASP A 150 3.30 -5.32 11.91
C ASP A 150 2.82 -5.30 10.46
N VAL A 151 3.58 -5.87 9.52
CA VAL A 151 3.20 -6.03 8.11
C VAL A 151 1.93 -6.90 7.97
N GLU A 152 1.88 -8.06 8.64
CA GLU A 152 0.68 -8.93 8.65
C GLU A 152 -0.56 -8.16 9.11
N LYS A 153 -0.46 -7.37 10.18
CA LYS A 153 -1.58 -6.55 10.68
C LYS A 153 -2.01 -5.47 9.69
N ILE A 154 -1.08 -4.88 8.93
CA ILE A 154 -1.40 -3.89 7.90
C ILE A 154 -2.28 -4.53 6.83
N PHE A 155 -1.89 -5.71 6.32
CA PHE A 155 -2.63 -6.38 5.25
C PHE A 155 -3.95 -6.98 5.72
N GLN A 156 -4.02 -7.50 6.95
CA GLN A 156 -5.28 -7.91 7.56
C GLN A 156 -6.26 -6.74 7.72
N HIS A 157 -5.77 -5.59 8.20
CA HIS A 157 -6.57 -4.38 8.30
C HIS A 157 -7.07 -3.93 6.93
N ARG A 158 -6.18 -3.88 5.93
CA ARG A 158 -6.54 -3.55 4.55
C ARG A 158 -7.67 -4.45 4.04
N GLY A 159 -7.57 -5.77 4.22
CA GLY A 159 -8.61 -6.70 3.76
C GLY A 159 -9.97 -6.45 4.42
N VAL A 160 -9.99 -6.14 5.73
CA VAL A 160 -11.22 -5.74 6.43
C VAL A 160 -11.77 -4.41 5.88
N THR A 161 -10.92 -3.40 5.72
CA THR A 161 -11.31 -2.07 5.26
C THR A 161 -11.84 -2.11 3.82
N LEU A 162 -11.21 -2.88 2.93
CA LEU A 162 -11.68 -3.08 1.55
C LEU A 162 -13.11 -3.63 1.52
N ARG A 163 -13.37 -4.71 2.27
CA ARG A 163 -14.72 -5.30 2.35
C ARG A 163 -15.75 -4.29 2.86
N GLN A 164 -15.38 -3.46 3.84
CA GLN A 164 -16.28 -2.44 4.38
C GLN A 164 -16.57 -1.32 3.38
N ILE A 165 -15.56 -0.82 2.67
CA ILE A 165 -15.72 0.24 1.66
C ILE A 165 -16.65 -0.23 0.56
N PHE A 166 -16.38 -1.38 -0.06
CA PHE A 166 -17.15 -1.86 -1.20
C PHE A 166 -18.55 -2.37 -0.81
N ALA A 167 -18.73 -2.93 0.40
CA ALA A 167 -20.06 -3.27 0.89
C ALA A 167 -20.95 -2.03 1.13
N ALA A 168 -20.37 -0.94 1.65
CA ALA A 168 -21.11 0.30 1.87
C ALA A 168 -21.49 0.99 0.54
N GLU A 169 -20.61 0.96 -0.45
CA GLU A 169 -20.84 1.54 -1.78
C GLU A 169 -21.95 0.78 -2.53
N HIS A 170 -21.98 -0.56 -2.46
CA HIS A 170 -23.09 -1.34 -3.01
C HIS A 170 -24.43 -1.05 -2.33
N HIS A 171 -24.44 -0.87 -1.00
CA HIS A 171 -25.68 -0.55 -0.28
C HIS A 171 -26.24 0.83 -0.65
N ILE A 172 -25.37 1.80 -1.00
CA ILE A 172 -25.79 3.12 -1.48
C ILE A 172 -26.41 3.04 -2.89
N ILE A 173 -25.88 2.17 -3.75
CA ILE A 173 -26.42 1.97 -5.11
C ILE A 173 -27.78 1.26 -5.08
N GLU A 174 -27.99 0.31 -4.16
CA GLU A 174 -29.29 -0.36 -3.98
C GLU A 174 -30.37 0.57 -3.39
N LEU A 175 -29.99 1.60 -2.63
CA LEU A 175 -30.89 2.57 -2.00
C LEU A 175 -31.06 3.87 -2.82
N GLY A 176 -31.14 3.77 -4.16
CA GLY A 176 -31.32 4.92 -5.06
C GLY A 176 -32.40 5.94 -4.64
N PRO A 177 -32.40 7.17 -5.20
CA PRO A 177 -32.96 8.39 -4.61
C PRO A 177 -34.50 8.49 -4.52
N GLU A 178 -35.24 7.39 -4.62
CA GLU A 178 -36.72 7.37 -4.64
C GLU A 178 -37.41 7.16 -3.27
N GLN A 179 -36.78 7.51 -2.16
CA GLN A 179 -37.47 7.51 -0.84
C GLN A 179 -37.45 8.87 -0.15
N LYS A 180 -37.77 9.92 -0.93
CA LYS A 180 -38.37 11.16 -0.41
C LYS A 180 -39.68 11.42 -1.15
N SER A 181 -40.69 10.64 -0.79
CA SER A 181 -42.08 10.87 -1.17
C SER A 181 -42.96 10.44 0.00
N PHE A 182 -43.69 11.43 0.53
CA PHE A 182 -44.61 11.47 1.68
C PHE A 182 -44.00 11.72 3.05
#